data_AF-A0A382TWD5-F1
#
_entry.id   AF-A0A382TWD5-F1
#
_cell.length_a   1.000
_cell.length_b   1.000
_cell.length_c   1.000
_cell.angle_alpha   90.00
_cell.angle_beta   90.00
_cell.angle_gamma   90.00
#
_symmetry.space_group_name_H-M   'P 1'
#
loop_
_entity.id
_entity.type
_entity.pdbx_description
1 polymer ?
#
loop_
_entity_poly.entity_id
_entity_poly.type
_entity_poly.pdbx_seq_one_letter_code
_entity_poly.pdbx_strand_id
1 'polypeptide(L)'
;MKKLIFKKFLKDLTSFLLLVSLSIGLIVWVVQAVNFLDFVSEDGHSFKVYFFYTLLNLPKIFSRILPFIFFISLFYMIIKYENNNELIIFWTTGIKKIDFAKVMIGYSLLYILIQISLSAYLVPKSQDLARSFIRSSNVDFFPSLIKAGKFIDTVSGLTIFIENENNNGEFKNIFLKDDFGGSQSEIIYAKSGRIVNQ
;
A
#
# COMPACT_ATOMS: atom_id res chain seq x y z
N MET A 1 43.16 4.46 10.26
CA MET A 1 42.49 5.70 9.80
C MET A 1 41.60 5.50 8.57
N LYS A 2 42.09 4.95 7.44
CA LYS A 2 41.28 4.75 6.20
C LYS A 2 39.91 4.06 6.43
N LYS A 3 39.85 2.99 7.25
CA LYS A 3 38.59 2.28 7.56
C LYS A 3 37.55 3.12 8.33
N LEU A 4 37.97 4.05 9.18
CA LEU A 4 37.07 4.89 9.97
C LEU A 4 36.34 5.91 9.10
N ILE A 5 37.05 6.49 8.13
CA ILE A 5 36.53 7.46 7.18
C ILE A 5 35.40 6.84 6.34
N PHE A 6 35.66 5.67 5.74
CA PHE A 6 34.63 4.96 4.98
C PHE A 6 33.44 4.55 5.85
N LYS A 7 33.68 4.11 7.09
CA LYS A 7 32.60 3.76 8.02
C LYS A 7 31.71 4.97 8.35
N LYS A 8 32.30 6.16 8.53
CA LYS A 8 31.54 7.40 8.74
C LYS A 8 30.67 7.71 7.52
N PHE A 9 31.26 7.73 6.33
CA PHE A 9 30.51 7.98 5.09
C PHE A 9 29.34 7.00 4.91
N LEU A 10 29.58 5.70 5.09
CA LEU A 10 28.54 4.68 4.96
C LEU A 10 27.45 4.81 6.03
N LYS A 11 27.81 5.18 7.27
CA LYS A 11 26.84 5.43 8.33
C LYS A 11 25.95 6.62 7.96
N ASP A 12 26.56 7.72 7.55
CA ASP A 12 25.82 8.93 7.17
C ASP A 12 24.91 8.63 5.95
N LEU A 13 25.40 7.88 4.97
CA LEU A 13 24.62 7.46 3.79
C LEU A 13 23.42 6.61 4.20
N THR A 14 23.63 5.62 5.08
CA THR A 14 22.56 4.76 5.59
C THR A 14 21.50 5.57 6.34
N SER A 15 21.93 6.48 7.21
CA SER A 15 21.01 7.35 7.98
C SER A 15 20.21 8.27 7.06
N PHE A 16 20.84 8.87 6.05
CA PHE A 16 20.16 9.71 5.08
C PHE A 16 19.16 8.91 4.23
N LEU A 17 19.55 7.72 3.77
CA LEU A 17 18.68 6.82 3.02
C LEU A 17 17.44 6.41 3.82
N LEU A 18 17.63 6.06 5.10
CA LEU A 18 16.52 5.68 5.98
C LEU A 18 15.54 6.85 6.17
N LEU A 19 16.06 8.06 6.38
CA LEU A 19 15.24 9.25 6.57
C LEU A 19 14.44 9.63 5.32
N VAL A 20 15.09 9.61 4.15
CA VAL A 20 14.44 9.92 2.87
C VAL A 20 13.43 8.85 2.50
N SER A 21 13.75 7.57 2.71
CA SER A 21 12.83 6.47 2.43
C SER A 21 11.60 6.48 3.31
N LEU A 22 11.73 6.80 4.60
CA LEU A 22 10.59 6.97 5.48
C LEU A 22 9.74 8.17 5.06
N SER A 23 10.36 9.31 4.77
CA SER A 23 9.65 10.53 4.36
C SER A 23 8.85 10.33 3.07
N ILE A 24 9.50 9.84 2.01
CA ILE A 24 8.85 9.59 0.72
C ILE A 24 7.88 8.41 0.82
N GLY A 25 8.24 7.37 1.57
CA GLY A 25 7.38 6.22 1.82
C GLY A 25 6.06 6.61 2.49
N LEU A 26 6.09 7.51 3.47
CA LEU A 26 4.89 8.03 4.12
C LEU A 26 4.01 8.82 3.15
N ILE A 27 4.59 9.72 2.35
CA ILE A 27 3.84 10.50 1.35
C ILE A 27 3.13 9.57 0.36
N VAL A 28 3.88 8.61 -0.20
CA VAL A 28 3.33 7.66 -1.18
C VAL A 28 2.29 6.75 -0.56
N TRP A 29 2.46 6.36 0.70
CA TRP A 29 1.46 5.57 1.43
C TRP A 29 0.17 6.36 1.63
N VAL A 30 0.23 7.62 2.05
CA VAL A 30 -0.96 8.47 2.22
C VAL A 30 -1.71 8.62 0.90
N VAL A 31 -1.00 8.93 -0.20
CA VAL A 31 -1.62 9.06 -1.53
C VAL A 31 -2.28 7.75 -1.97
N GLN A 32 -1.63 6.61 -1.77
CA GLN A 32 -2.23 5.32 -2.12
C GLN A 32 -3.40 4.96 -1.20
N ALA A 33 -3.32 5.27 0.09
CA ALA A 33 -4.39 5.03 1.03
C ALA A 33 -5.67 5.76 0.58
N VAL A 34 -5.58 7.04 0.23
CA VAL A 34 -6.74 7.82 -0.27
C VAL A 34 -7.44 7.11 -1.45
N ASN A 35 -6.68 6.59 -2.41
CA ASN A 35 -7.25 5.86 -3.55
C ASN A 35 -7.93 4.53 -3.16
N PHE A 36 -7.60 3.96 -2.00
CA PHE A 36 -8.24 2.75 -1.50
C PHE A 36 -9.49 3.06 -0.66
N LEU A 37 -9.81 4.32 -0.37
CA LEU A 37 -11.00 4.69 0.42
C LEU A 37 -12.29 4.38 -0.37
N ASP A 38 -12.22 4.43 -1.70
CA ASP A 38 -13.34 4.05 -2.56
C ASP A 38 -13.78 2.59 -2.35
N PHE A 39 -12.86 1.67 -2.03
CA PHE A 39 -13.18 0.28 -1.64
C PHE A 39 -14.06 0.21 -0.37
N VAL A 40 -13.95 1.18 0.55
CA VAL A 40 -14.83 1.24 1.73
C VAL A 40 -16.23 1.72 1.34
N SER A 41 -16.34 2.60 0.34
CA SER A 41 -17.62 3.16 -0.11
C SER A 41 -18.40 2.23 -1.04
N GLU A 42 -17.70 1.46 -1.87
CA GLU A 42 -18.29 0.61 -2.91
C GLU A 42 -18.44 -0.86 -2.50
N ASP A 43 -17.51 -1.43 -1.72
CA ASP A 43 -17.51 -2.86 -1.36
C ASP A 43 -18.04 -3.15 0.06
N GLY A 44 -18.33 -2.13 0.87
CA GLY A 44 -18.92 -2.33 2.21
C GLY A 44 -18.01 -3.04 3.21
N HIS A 45 -16.70 -2.89 3.08
CA HIS A 45 -15.74 -3.36 4.09
C HIS A 45 -15.57 -2.33 5.22
N SER A 46 -15.38 -2.81 6.46
CA SER A 46 -15.09 -1.93 7.61
C SER A 46 -13.83 -1.08 7.41
N PHE A 47 -13.83 0.15 7.93
CA PHE A 47 -12.65 1.04 7.93
C PHE A 47 -11.40 0.37 8.54
N LYS A 48 -11.60 -0.53 9.52
CA LYS A 48 -10.51 -1.31 10.12
C LYS A 48 -9.87 -2.23 9.08
N VAL A 49 -10.68 -2.88 8.25
CA VAL A 49 -10.19 -3.81 7.22
C VAL A 49 -9.36 -3.08 6.17
N TYR A 50 -9.87 -1.94 5.73
CA TYR A 50 -9.14 -1.03 4.86
C TYR A 50 -7.81 -0.56 5.46
N PHE A 51 -7.80 -0.15 6.74
CA PHE A 51 -6.56 0.31 7.38
C PHE A 51 -5.49 -0.79 7.42
N PHE A 52 -5.86 -2.02 7.78
CA PHE A 52 -4.93 -3.15 7.71
C PHE A 52 -4.47 -3.43 6.28
N TYR A 53 -5.38 -3.42 5.30
CA TYR A 53 -5.03 -3.63 3.90
C TYR A 53 -4.00 -2.61 3.39
N THR A 54 -4.21 -1.33 3.66
CA THR A 54 -3.27 -0.26 3.27
C THR A 54 -1.92 -0.41 3.98
N LEU A 55 -1.91 -0.86 5.24
CA LEU A 55 -0.67 -1.12 5.99
C LEU A 55 0.11 -2.30 5.40
N LEU A 56 -0.56 -3.38 5.01
CA LEU A 56 0.07 -4.52 4.33
C LEU A 56 0.55 -4.19 2.91
N ASN A 57 0.15 -3.05 2.33
CA ASN A 57 0.71 -2.55 1.08
C ASN A 57 2.05 -1.82 1.27
N LEU A 58 2.43 -1.39 2.47
CA LEU A 58 3.68 -0.66 2.71
C LEU A 58 4.94 -1.35 2.18
N PRO A 59 5.16 -2.68 2.37
CA PRO A 59 6.35 -3.34 1.84
C PRO A 59 6.48 -3.23 0.32
N LYS A 60 5.36 -3.28 -0.40
CA LYS A 60 5.32 -3.12 -1.86
C LYS A 60 5.69 -1.70 -2.27
N ILE A 61 5.19 -0.71 -1.53
CA ILE A 61 5.52 0.71 -1.76
C ILE A 61 7.02 0.91 -1.58
N PHE A 62 7.55 0.51 -0.42
CA PHE A 62 8.97 0.63 -0.09
C PHE A 62 9.86 -0.06 -1.12
N SER A 63 9.54 -1.30 -1.52
CA SER A 63 10.26 -2.05 -2.56
C SER A 63 10.40 -1.27 -3.86
N ARG A 64 9.31 -0.61 -4.29
CA ARG A 64 9.27 0.08 -5.59
C ARG A 64 10.06 1.39 -5.58
N ILE A 65 10.06 2.12 -4.47
CA ILE A 65 10.73 3.43 -4.36
C ILE A 65 12.21 3.30 -3.96
N LEU A 66 12.59 2.22 -3.28
CA LEU A 66 13.95 2.03 -2.74
C LEU A 66 15.05 2.28 -3.77
N PRO A 67 15.04 1.71 -5.00
CA PRO A 67 16.12 1.89 -5.96
C PRO A 67 16.39 3.36 -6.31
N PHE A 68 15.32 4.14 -6.46
CA PHE A 68 15.41 5.58 -6.74
C PHE A 68 15.96 6.35 -5.54
N ILE A 69 15.48 6.03 -4.35
CA ILE A 69 15.97 6.67 -3.12
C ILE A 69 17.44 6.38 -2.89
N PHE A 70 17.89 5.13 -3.09
CA PHE A 70 19.30 4.78 -2.96
C PHE A 70 20.17 5.59 -3.91
N PHE A 71 19.75 5.70 -5.18
CA PHE A 71 20.44 6.54 -6.16
C PHE A 71 20.52 8.00 -5.71
N ILE A 72 19.39 8.61 -5.35
CA ILE A 72 19.32 10.01 -4.89
C ILE A 72 20.19 10.22 -3.65
N SER A 73 20.10 9.32 -2.67
CA SER A 73 20.86 9.39 -1.42
C SER A 73 22.36 9.28 -1.65
N LEU A 74 22.80 8.40 -2.54
CA LEU A 74 24.21 8.24 -2.88
C LEU A 74 24.78 9.51 -3.52
N PHE A 75 24.10 10.03 -4.55
CA PHE A 75 24.52 11.25 -5.24
C PHE A 75 24.53 12.47 -4.31
N TYR A 76 23.44 12.65 -3.56
CA TYR A 76 23.35 13.74 -2.60
C TYR A 76 24.47 13.68 -1.57
N MET A 77 24.79 12.49 -1.05
CA MET A 77 25.84 12.37 -0.05
C MET A 77 27.22 12.68 -0.63
N ILE A 78 27.51 12.22 -1.84
CA ILE A 78 28.77 12.57 -2.54
C ILE A 78 28.87 14.08 -2.71
N ILE A 79 27.82 14.74 -3.21
CA ILE A 79 27.79 16.20 -3.39
C ILE A 79 27.96 16.93 -2.06
N LYS A 80 27.29 16.48 -1.00
CA LYS A 80 27.41 17.06 0.34
C LYS A 80 28.84 16.98 0.88
N TYR A 81 29.49 15.82 0.72
CA TYR A 81 30.87 15.62 1.15
C TYR A 81 31.86 16.43 0.29
N GLU A 82 31.57 16.64 -0.99
CA GLU A 82 32.36 17.51 -1.88
C GLU A 82 32.25 18.98 -1.45
N ASN A 83 31.01 19.48 -1.25
CA ASN A 83 30.74 20.86 -0.84
C ASN A 83 31.32 21.19 0.55
N ASN A 84 31.38 20.21 1.45
CA ASN A 84 31.98 20.34 2.77
C ASN A 84 33.52 20.20 2.76
N ASN A 85 34.14 20.03 1.59
CA ASN A 85 35.56 19.74 1.45
C ASN A 85 36.03 18.49 2.22
N GLU A 86 35.12 17.55 2.55
CA GLU A 86 35.49 16.29 3.20
C GLU A 86 36.10 15.32 2.19
N LEU A 87 35.57 15.31 0.96
CA LEU A 87 36.05 14.44 -0.13
C LEU A 87 37.46 14.83 -0.60
N ILE A 88 37.78 16.13 -0.65
CA ILE A 88 39.14 16.57 -1.03
C ILE A 88 40.19 16.12 -0.01
N ILE A 89 39.85 16.06 1.28
CA ILE A 89 40.73 15.51 2.32
C ILE A 89 41.04 14.03 2.06
N PHE A 90 40.10 13.26 1.49
CA PHE A 90 40.34 11.86 1.16
C PHE A 90 41.41 11.75 0.07
N TRP A 91 41.30 12.60 -0.96
CA TRP A 91 42.23 12.62 -2.08
C TRP A 91 43.64 13.09 -1.66
N THR A 92 43.74 14.09 -0.79
CA THR A 92 45.04 14.61 -0.32
C THR A 92 45.73 13.69 0.70
N THR A 93 44.97 12.87 1.43
CA THR A 93 45.52 11.86 2.37
C THR A 93 45.91 10.55 1.69
N GLY A 94 45.91 10.49 0.36
CA GLY A 94 46.36 9.33 -0.42
C GLY A 94 45.33 8.20 -0.51
N ILE A 95 44.03 8.50 -0.38
CA ILE A 95 42.96 7.58 -0.76
C ILE A 95 42.76 7.70 -2.27
N LYS A 96 42.81 6.59 -3.01
CA LYS A 96 42.56 6.62 -4.46
C LYS A 96 41.05 6.64 -4.72
N LYS A 97 40.62 7.37 -5.76
CA LYS A 97 39.22 7.39 -6.22
C LYS A 97 38.66 5.99 -6.49
N ILE A 98 39.51 5.09 -7.01
CA ILE A 98 39.14 3.71 -7.30
C ILE A 98 38.81 2.91 -6.03
N ASP A 99 39.50 3.18 -4.91
CA ASP A 99 39.26 2.48 -3.65
C ASP A 99 37.94 2.93 -3.05
N PHE A 100 37.64 4.23 -3.15
CA PHE A 100 36.32 4.77 -2.77
C PHE A 100 35.19 4.13 -3.59
N ALA A 101 35.34 4.06 -4.91
CA ALA A 101 34.36 3.42 -5.78
C ALA A 101 34.15 1.93 -5.44
N LYS A 102 35.22 1.18 -5.17
CA LYS A 102 35.13 -0.23 -4.75
C LYS A 102 34.33 -0.41 -3.46
N VAL A 103 34.52 0.46 -2.47
CA VAL A 103 33.74 0.43 -1.23
C VAL A 103 32.26 0.73 -1.50
N MET A 104 31.96 1.70 -2.36
CA MET A 104 30.58 2.02 -2.74
C MET A 104 29.90 0.88 -3.51
N ILE A 105 30.61 0.21 -4.41
CA ILE A 105 30.11 -0.96 -5.13
C ILE A 105 29.83 -2.10 -4.15
N GLY A 106 30.74 -2.37 -3.21
CA GLY A 106 30.53 -3.38 -2.16
C GLY A 106 29.30 -3.08 -1.29
N TYR A 107 29.09 -1.82 -0.93
CA TYR A 107 27.89 -1.40 -0.18
C TYR A 107 26.60 -1.52 -1.02
N SER A 108 26.68 -1.19 -2.31
CA SER A 108 25.54 -1.34 -3.24
C SER A 108 25.15 -2.80 -3.41
N LEU A 109 26.11 -3.73 -3.38
CA LEU A 109 25.83 -5.16 -3.44
C LEU A 109 25.04 -5.65 -2.21
N LEU A 110 25.41 -5.17 -1.02
CA LEU A 110 24.66 -5.45 0.21
C LEU A 110 23.24 -4.91 0.11
N TYR A 111 23.07 -3.71 -0.45
CA TYR A 111 21.77 -3.12 -0.69
C TYR A 111 20.91 -3.92 -1.68
N ILE A 112 21.51 -4.42 -2.77
CA ILE A 112 20.85 -5.31 -3.73
C ILE A 112 20.33 -6.57 -3.04
N LEU A 113 21.12 -7.18 -2.15
CA LEU A 113 20.67 -8.35 -1.38
C LEU A 113 19.42 -8.03 -0.55
N ILE A 114 19.41 -6.89 0.15
CA ILE A 114 18.24 -6.44 0.93
C ILE A 114 17.03 -6.23 0.00
N GLN A 115 17.23 -5.56 -1.15
CA GLN A 115 16.18 -5.31 -2.13
C GLN A 115 15.57 -6.60 -2.67
N ILE A 116 16.41 -7.60 -2.99
CA ILE A 116 15.97 -8.92 -3.46
C ILE A 116 15.19 -9.63 -2.36
N SER A 117 15.71 -9.68 -1.13
CA SER A 117 15.01 -10.31 0.00
C SER A 117 13.64 -9.66 0.25
N LEU A 118 13.57 -8.33 0.19
CA LEU A 118 12.33 -7.59 0.38
C LEU A 118 11.34 -7.88 -0.75
N SER A 119 11.80 -7.89 -2.00
CA SER A 119 10.94 -8.08 -3.18
C SER A 119 10.49 -9.54 -3.37
N ALA A 120 11.34 -10.52 -3.04
CA ALA A 120 11.08 -11.94 -3.24
C ALA A 120 10.30 -12.59 -2.10
N TYR A 121 10.41 -12.09 -0.87
CA TYR A 121 9.77 -12.70 0.30
C TYR A 121 8.76 -11.77 0.96
N LEU A 122 9.18 -10.57 1.33
CA LEU A 122 8.37 -9.68 2.16
C LEU A 122 7.16 -9.14 1.40
N VAL A 123 7.38 -8.67 0.17
CA VAL A 123 6.32 -8.16 -0.70
C VAL A 123 5.26 -9.23 -1.00
N PRO A 124 5.57 -10.41 -1.57
CA PRO A 124 4.55 -11.39 -1.93
C PRO A 124 3.78 -11.89 -0.70
N LYS A 125 4.47 -12.16 0.42
CA LYS A 125 3.81 -12.57 1.67
C LYS A 125 2.83 -11.51 2.18
N SER A 126 3.24 -10.23 2.17
CA SER A 126 2.37 -9.13 2.60
C SER A 126 1.17 -8.96 1.68
N GLN A 127 1.35 -9.11 0.36
CA GLN A 127 0.25 -9.02 -0.61
C GLN A 127 -0.72 -10.19 -0.50
N ASP A 128 -0.22 -11.41 -0.26
CA ASP A 128 -1.07 -12.59 -0.05
C ASP A 128 -1.89 -12.48 1.24
N LEU A 129 -1.27 -12.01 2.32
CA LEU A 129 -1.97 -11.66 3.56
C LEU A 129 -3.02 -10.56 3.33
N ALA A 130 -2.70 -9.53 2.55
CA ALA A 130 -3.64 -8.45 2.26
C ALA A 130 -4.88 -8.95 1.51
N ARG A 131 -4.68 -9.81 0.50
CA ARG A 131 -5.78 -10.41 -0.28
C ARG A 131 -6.60 -11.39 0.53
N SER A 132 -5.94 -12.25 1.31
CA SER A 132 -6.64 -13.20 2.17
C SER A 132 -7.45 -12.48 3.25
N PHE A 133 -6.93 -11.38 3.81
CA PHE A 133 -7.64 -10.58 4.81
C PHE A 133 -8.94 -9.96 4.27
N ILE A 134 -8.91 -9.42 3.04
CA ILE A 134 -10.13 -8.96 2.35
C ILE A 134 -11.10 -10.13 2.13
N ARG A 135 -10.63 -11.26 1.63
CA ARG A 135 -11.48 -12.42 1.34
C ARG A 135 -12.10 -13.05 2.59
N SER A 136 -11.38 -13.05 3.72
CA SER A 136 -11.87 -13.60 4.98
C SER A 136 -12.69 -12.61 5.79
N SER A 137 -12.64 -11.31 5.48
CA SER A 137 -13.52 -10.34 6.11
C SER A 137 -14.90 -10.45 5.49
N ASN A 138 -15.89 -10.78 6.33
CA ASN A 138 -17.29 -10.64 5.94
C ASN A 138 -17.56 -9.18 5.56
N VAL A 139 -18.44 -8.98 4.59
CA VAL A 139 -19.00 -7.67 4.25
C VAL A 139 -19.92 -7.27 5.40
N ASP A 140 -19.32 -6.82 6.50
CA ASP A 140 -20.05 -6.44 7.71
C ASP A 140 -20.91 -5.17 7.49
N PHE A 141 -20.70 -4.44 6.37
CA PHE A 141 -21.49 -3.28 5.96
C PHE A 141 -22.43 -3.54 4.76
N PHE A 142 -23.12 -4.68 4.72
CA PHE A 142 -24.27 -4.85 3.82
C PHE A 142 -25.33 -3.73 3.91
N PRO A 143 -25.65 -3.17 5.10
CA PRO A 143 -26.67 -2.12 5.19
C PRO A 143 -26.32 -0.81 4.46
N SER A 144 -25.04 -0.46 4.26
CA SER A 144 -24.66 0.78 3.56
C SER A 144 -24.42 0.60 2.06
N LEU A 145 -24.27 -0.65 1.60
CA LEU A 145 -24.25 -0.99 0.17
C LEU A 145 -25.62 -0.75 -0.46
N ILE A 146 -26.69 -0.87 0.33
CA ILE A 146 -28.06 -0.68 -0.12
C ILE A 146 -28.43 0.80 -0.03
N LYS A 147 -28.09 1.56 -1.07
CA LYS A 147 -28.52 2.97 -1.20
C LYS A 147 -29.90 3.03 -1.86
N ALA A 148 -30.84 3.72 -1.21
CA ALA A 148 -32.16 4.00 -1.80
C ALA A 148 -32.03 4.72 -3.15
N GLY A 149 -32.89 4.37 -4.10
CA GLY A 149 -32.96 4.95 -5.44
C GLY A 149 -31.91 4.45 -6.45
N LYS A 150 -31.11 3.42 -6.11
CA LYS A 150 -30.15 2.80 -7.05
C LYS A 150 -30.33 1.28 -7.13
N PHE A 151 -30.05 0.73 -8.31
CA PHE A 151 -29.91 -0.72 -8.49
C PHE A 151 -28.53 -1.13 -7.99
N ILE A 152 -28.50 -2.10 -7.08
CA ILE A 152 -27.30 -2.65 -6.44
C ILE A 152 -27.12 -4.08 -6.94
N ASP A 153 -25.97 -4.37 -7.56
CA ASP A 153 -25.64 -5.68 -8.15
C ASP A 153 -24.28 -6.17 -7.62
N THR A 154 -24.06 -5.99 -6.31
CA THR A 154 -22.78 -6.30 -5.65
C THR A 154 -22.56 -7.79 -5.43
N VAL A 155 -23.62 -8.60 -5.51
CA VAL A 155 -23.57 -10.06 -5.43
C VAL A 155 -23.88 -10.64 -6.80
N SER A 156 -23.01 -11.49 -7.32
CA SER A 156 -23.21 -12.14 -8.62
C SER A 156 -24.54 -12.88 -8.67
N GLY A 157 -25.43 -12.45 -9.58
CA GLY A 157 -26.75 -13.06 -9.79
C GLY A 157 -27.88 -12.43 -8.97
N LEU A 158 -27.62 -11.44 -8.10
CA LEU A 158 -28.66 -10.79 -7.31
C LEU A 158 -28.63 -9.27 -7.48
N THR A 159 -29.68 -8.74 -8.13
CA THR A 159 -29.90 -7.29 -8.24
C THR A 159 -30.96 -6.83 -7.25
N ILE A 160 -30.63 -5.86 -6.41
CA ILE A 160 -31.51 -5.27 -5.40
C ILE A 160 -31.82 -3.82 -5.77
N PHE A 161 -33.08 -3.42 -5.70
CA PHE A 161 -33.49 -2.02 -5.77
C PHE A 161 -34.42 -1.68 -4.61
N ILE A 162 -34.17 -0.56 -3.96
CA ILE A 162 -35.01 -0.04 -2.88
C ILE A 162 -35.37 1.39 -3.19
N GLU A 163 -36.66 1.72 -3.20
CA GLU A 163 -37.10 3.07 -3.53
C GLU A 163 -36.83 4.06 -2.39
N ASN A 164 -37.18 3.71 -1.15
CA ASN A 164 -37.03 4.57 0.01
C ASN A 164 -36.59 3.80 1.26
N GLU A 165 -35.75 4.44 2.06
CA GLU A 165 -35.35 4.00 3.39
C GLU A 165 -35.87 5.00 4.43
N ASN A 166 -36.59 4.51 5.43
CA ASN A 166 -37.01 5.31 6.59
C ASN A 166 -35.88 5.33 7.64
N ASN A 167 -35.79 6.42 8.42
CA ASN A 167 -34.82 6.58 9.53
C ASN A 167 -34.85 5.45 10.59
N ASN A 168 -35.90 4.64 10.63
CA ASN A 168 -36.04 3.49 11.51
C ASN A 168 -35.41 2.19 10.94
N GLY A 169 -34.73 2.24 9.80
CA GLY A 169 -34.15 1.07 9.13
C GLY A 169 -35.17 0.17 8.43
N GLU A 170 -36.34 0.74 8.07
CA GLU A 170 -37.35 0.08 7.25
C GLU A 170 -37.23 0.50 5.80
N PHE A 171 -37.15 -0.48 4.91
CA PHE A 171 -37.12 -0.26 3.47
C PHE A 171 -38.53 -0.37 2.88
N LYS A 172 -38.85 0.52 1.92
CA LYS A 172 -40.12 0.53 1.21
C LYS A 172 -39.91 0.27 -0.28
N ASN A 173 -40.84 -0.48 -0.87
CA ASN A 173 -40.88 -0.84 -2.29
C ASN A 173 -39.54 -1.44 -2.75
N ILE A 174 -39.28 -2.64 -2.25
CA ILE A 174 -38.09 -3.43 -2.51
C ILE A 174 -38.36 -4.31 -3.74
N PHE A 175 -37.41 -4.32 -4.66
CA PHE A 175 -37.35 -5.22 -5.80
C PHE A 175 -36.07 -6.04 -5.69
N LEU A 176 -36.20 -7.35 -5.74
CA LEU A 176 -35.09 -8.29 -5.81
C LEU A 176 -35.22 -9.06 -7.12
N LYS A 177 -34.15 -9.10 -7.90
CA LYS A 177 -34.04 -9.97 -9.06
C LYS A 177 -32.93 -10.98 -8.77
N ASP A 178 -33.28 -12.25 -8.71
CA ASP A 178 -32.35 -13.35 -8.53
C ASP A 178 -32.21 -14.12 -9.85
N ASP A 179 -30.98 -14.35 -10.28
CA ASP A 179 -30.58 -15.04 -11.49
C ASP A 179 -29.80 -16.29 -11.09
N PHE A 180 -30.49 -17.43 -11.05
CA PHE A 180 -29.97 -18.70 -10.54
C PHE A 180 -28.96 -19.39 -11.49
N GLY A 181 -28.54 -18.72 -12.57
CA GLY A 181 -27.67 -19.29 -13.59
C GLY A 181 -28.45 -20.19 -14.55
N GLY A 182 -28.70 -19.68 -15.76
CA GLY A 182 -29.50 -20.34 -16.80
C GLY A 182 -30.41 -19.33 -17.50
N SER A 183 -31.52 -19.79 -18.09
CA SER A 183 -32.56 -18.91 -18.71
C SER A 183 -33.67 -18.50 -17.73
N GLN A 184 -33.48 -18.70 -16.42
CA GLN A 184 -34.51 -18.53 -15.40
C GLN A 184 -34.09 -17.45 -14.41
N SER A 185 -34.89 -16.38 -14.31
CA SER A 185 -34.72 -15.32 -13.33
C SER A 185 -36.02 -15.13 -12.57
N GLU A 186 -35.93 -14.94 -11.25
CA GLU A 186 -37.08 -14.62 -10.41
C GLU A 186 -37.05 -13.15 -9.99
N ILE A 187 -38.22 -12.51 -9.96
CA ILE A 187 -38.37 -11.15 -9.47
C ILE A 187 -39.31 -11.19 -8.27
N ILE A 188 -38.80 -10.78 -7.12
CA ILE A 188 -39.54 -10.67 -5.87
C ILE A 188 -39.79 -9.19 -5.62
N TYR A 189 -41.05 -8.85 -5.36
CA TYR A 189 -41.46 -7.50 -4.96
C TYR A 189 -42.04 -7.51 -3.56
N ALA A 190 -41.58 -6.57 -2.72
CA ALA A 190 -42.08 -6.39 -1.37
C ALA A 190 -42.38 -4.92 -1.08
N LYS A 191 -43.54 -4.65 -0.47
CA LYS A 191 -43.93 -3.28 -0.06
C LYS A 191 -43.07 -2.75 1.08
N SER A 192 -42.65 -3.62 2.00
CA SER A 192 -41.82 -3.27 3.15
C SER A 192 -40.91 -4.42 3.54
N GLY A 193 -39.71 -4.12 4.01
CA GLY A 193 -38.76 -5.11 4.54
C GLY A 193 -37.78 -4.49 5.52
N ARG A 194 -37.18 -5.35 6.35
CA ARG A 194 -36.17 -4.95 7.35
C ARG A 194 -35.03 -5.96 7.33
N ILE A 195 -33.79 -5.46 7.32
CA ILE A 195 -32.61 -6.31 7.46
C ILE A 195 -32.47 -6.65 8.95
N VAL A 196 -32.40 -7.95 9.26
CA VAL A 196 -32.16 -8.46 10.60
C VAL A 196 -30.80 -9.15 10.56
N ASN A 197 -29.81 -8.60 11.28
CA ASN A 197 -28.54 -9.31 11.48
C ASN A 197 -28.81 -10.51 12.40
N GLN A 198 -28.57 -11.73 11.89
CA GLN A 198 -28.45 -12.94 12.71
C GLN A 198 -27.00 -13.16 13.11
#